data_AF-A0A8J7N2C9-F1
#
_entry.id   AF-A0A8J7N2C9-F1
#
_cell.length_a   1.000
_cell.length_b   1.000
_cell.length_c   1.000
_cell.angle_alpha   90.00
_cell.angle_beta   90.00
_cell.angle_gamma   90.00
#
_symmetry.space_group_name_H-M   'P 1'
#
loop_
_entity.id
_entity.type
_entity.pdbx_description
1 polymer ?
#
loop_
_entity_poly.entity_id
_entity_poly.type
_entity_poly.pdbx_seq_one_letter_code
_entity_poly.pdbx_strand_id
1 'polypeptide(L)'
;QTRNGVSIMLQLDVTTPRPYNRLQTVCGTKAFVQKYPLPTLQRAEGEPLTGAEALDAMQHYATQPAALLWQKGHALGVPNEMNYAMDARLIYCLNNGLPLDMDVYDAAEWSCLAELTQKSAIQGGMPVEIPDFRNHK
;
A
#
# COMPACT_ATOMS: atom_id res chain seq x y z
N GLN A 1 -2.08 14.13 -8.42
CA GLN A 1 -1.36 14.62 -7.22
C GLN A 1 -2.35 14.63 -6.06
N THR A 2 -1.93 14.38 -4.82
CA THR A 2 -2.85 14.50 -3.68
C THR A 2 -3.05 15.97 -3.30
N ARG A 3 -4.11 16.27 -2.54
CA ARG A 3 -4.38 17.62 -2.00
C ARG A 3 -3.19 18.23 -1.26
N ASN A 4 -2.37 17.41 -0.60
CA ASN A 4 -1.21 17.86 0.18
C ASN A 4 0.10 17.85 -0.63
N GLY A 5 0.02 17.78 -1.97
CA GLY A 5 1.18 17.88 -2.84
C GLY A 5 2.00 16.58 -3.00
N VAL A 6 1.56 15.47 -2.40
CA VAL A 6 2.24 14.16 -2.52
C VAL A 6 1.96 13.56 -3.90
N SER A 7 2.98 12.95 -4.50
CA SER A 7 2.85 12.15 -5.73
C SER A 7 2.84 10.66 -5.41
N ILE A 8 2.05 9.91 -6.18
CA ILE A 8 1.96 8.45 -6.11
C ILE A 8 2.15 7.94 -7.53
N MET A 9 3.10 7.02 -7.71
CA MET A 9 3.32 6.34 -8.98
C MET A 9 2.71 4.94 -8.91
N LEU A 10 1.86 4.62 -9.89
CA LEU A 10 1.27 3.29 -10.05
C LEU A 10 1.68 2.75 -11.41
N GLN A 11 1.98 1.45 -11.47
CA GLN A 11 2.29 0.76 -12.71
C GLN A 11 1.55 -0.57 -12.76
N LEU A 12 0.88 -0.82 -13.87
CA LEU A 12 0.30 -2.12 -14.20
C LEU A 12 1.06 -2.71 -15.37
N ASP A 13 1.70 -3.86 -15.12
CA ASP A 13 2.37 -4.65 -16.15
C ASP A 13 2.17 -6.13 -15.80
N VAL A 14 1.24 -6.76 -16.51
CA VAL A 14 0.82 -8.16 -16.28
C VAL A 14 1.09 -9.04 -17.50
N THR A 15 1.75 -8.50 -18.52
CA THR A 15 1.98 -9.15 -19.82
C THR A 15 3.45 -9.41 -20.10
N THR A 16 4.36 -8.68 -19.44
CA THR A 16 5.80 -8.83 -19.63
C THR A 16 6.35 -9.95 -18.73
N PRO A 17 7.24 -10.85 -19.22
CA PRO A 17 7.89 -11.85 -18.38
C PRO A 17 8.96 -11.20 -17.50
N ARG A 18 8.57 -10.74 -16.32
CA ARG A 18 9.43 -10.06 -15.35
C ARG A 18 9.20 -10.57 -13.93
N PRO A 19 10.18 -10.40 -13.02
CA PRO A 19 9.96 -10.69 -11.61
C PRO A 19 8.80 -9.88 -11.02
N TYR A 20 8.09 -10.50 -10.08
CA TYR A 20 7.00 -9.87 -9.34
C TYR A 20 7.47 -8.61 -8.61
N ASN A 21 6.74 -7.51 -8.76
CA ASN A 21 7.06 -6.25 -8.10
C ASN A 21 5.79 -5.41 -7.90
N ARG A 22 5.52 -5.00 -6.66
CA ARG A 22 4.39 -4.09 -6.31
C ARG A 22 4.79 -2.62 -6.21
N LEU A 23 6.06 -2.30 -6.45
CA LEU A 23 6.64 -0.96 -6.33
C LEU A 23 6.33 -0.30 -4.97
N GLN A 24 6.29 -1.12 -3.91
CA GLN A 24 6.02 -0.66 -2.55
C GLN A 24 7.21 0.15 -2.05
N THR A 25 7.15 1.45 -2.29
CA THR A 25 8.18 2.43 -1.99
C THR A 25 7.54 3.68 -1.37
N VAL A 26 8.14 4.20 -0.30
CA VAL A 26 7.72 5.43 0.36
C VAL A 26 8.96 6.30 0.55
N CYS A 27 8.89 7.53 0.03
CA CYS A 27 9.93 8.55 0.14
C CYS A 27 9.45 9.67 1.04
N GLY A 28 10.14 9.91 2.15
CA GLY A 28 9.92 11.05 3.03
C GLY A 28 11.16 11.92 3.13
N THR A 29 11.03 13.07 3.79
CA THR A 29 12.14 14.01 4.01
C THR A 29 13.22 13.48 4.97
N LYS A 30 12.87 12.48 5.80
CA LYS A 30 13.77 11.91 6.81
C LYS A 30 14.22 10.48 6.52
N ALA A 31 13.55 9.79 5.60
CA ALA A 31 13.82 8.39 5.32
C ALA A 31 13.17 7.95 4.00
N PHE A 32 13.69 6.84 3.49
CA PHE A 32 13.20 6.10 2.34
C PHE A 32 13.04 4.64 2.75
N VAL A 33 11.93 4.02 2.32
CA VAL A 33 11.70 2.59 2.50
C VAL A 33 11.14 1.97 1.22
N GLN A 34 11.60 0.79 0.86
CA GLN A 34 10.97 -0.02 -0.16
C GLN A 34 11.03 -1.52 0.18
N LYS A 35 10.08 -2.28 -0.36
CA LYS A 35 10.09 -3.76 -0.26
C LYS A 35 10.64 -4.43 -1.53
N TYR A 36 10.37 -3.86 -2.70
CA TYR A 36 10.73 -4.43 -4.00
C TYR A 36 11.53 -3.44 -4.84
N PRO A 37 12.39 -3.91 -5.75
CA PRO A 37 12.78 -5.31 -5.94
C PRO A 37 13.73 -5.82 -4.84
N LEU A 38 14.45 -4.92 -4.19
CA LEU A 38 15.35 -5.19 -3.08
C LEU A 38 14.83 -4.42 -1.86
N PRO A 39 14.54 -5.08 -0.73
CA PRO A 39 14.21 -4.36 0.50
C PRO A 39 15.30 -3.35 0.83
N THR A 40 14.92 -2.11 1.12
CA THR A 40 15.87 -1.05 1.44
C THR A 40 15.27 -0.11 2.46
N LEU A 41 16.07 0.25 3.46
CA LEU A 41 15.76 1.29 4.45
C LEU A 41 16.93 2.27 4.49
N GLN A 42 16.68 3.51 4.12
CA GLN A 42 17.65 4.60 4.21
C GLN A 42 17.08 5.69 5.11
N ARG A 43 17.83 6.13 6.11
CA ARG A 43 17.48 7.31 6.92
C ARG A 43 18.23 8.53 6.38
N ALA A 44 17.87 9.73 6.81
CA ALA A 44 18.57 10.95 6.37
C ALA A 44 20.07 10.94 6.72
N GLU A 45 20.44 10.20 7.77
CA GLU A 45 21.81 9.99 8.23
C GLU A 45 22.13 8.48 8.23
N GLY A 46 23.37 8.14 7.83
CA GLY A 46 23.87 6.77 7.80
C GLY A 46 23.80 6.09 6.43
N GLU A 47 24.38 4.90 6.34
CA GLU A 47 24.39 4.06 5.14
C GLU A 47 23.06 3.32 4.94
N PRO A 48 22.69 2.96 3.69
CA PRO A 48 21.47 2.22 3.41
C PRO A 48 21.57 0.80 3.94
N LEU A 49 20.52 0.36 4.66
CA LEU A 49 20.30 -1.06 4.92
C LEU A 49 19.62 -1.68 3.70
N THR A 50 20.06 -2.88 3.31
CA THR A 50 19.47 -3.61 2.19
C THR A 50 19.20 -5.08 2.53
N GLY A 51 18.34 -5.74 1.76
CA GLY A 51 18.09 -7.17 1.90
C GLY A 51 17.55 -7.54 3.28
N ALA A 52 18.12 -8.58 3.91
CA ALA A 52 17.68 -9.09 5.21
C ALA A 52 17.80 -8.03 6.33
N GLU A 53 18.91 -7.29 6.38
CA GLU A 53 19.13 -6.26 7.39
C GLU A 53 18.05 -5.17 7.34
N ALA A 54 17.64 -4.78 6.13
CA ALA A 54 16.55 -3.84 5.94
C ALA A 54 15.22 -4.41 6.46
N LEU A 55 14.93 -5.68 6.19
CA LEU A 55 13.70 -6.34 6.65
C LEU A 55 13.64 -6.45 8.17
N ASP A 56 14.75 -6.87 8.80
CA ASP A 56 14.86 -6.98 10.24
C ASP A 56 14.66 -5.61 10.90
N ALA A 57 15.31 -4.57 10.35
CA ALA A 57 15.11 -3.20 10.83
C ALA A 57 13.65 -2.73 10.68
N MET A 58 12.99 -3.03 9.56
CA MET A 58 11.57 -2.68 9.33
C MET A 58 10.63 -3.39 10.30
N GLN A 59 10.94 -4.62 10.72
CA GLN A 59 10.09 -5.41 11.62
C GLN A 59 9.91 -4.74 12.99
N HIS A 60 10.90 -3.98 13.45
CA HIS A 60 10.80 -3.20 14.69
C HIS A 60 9.70 -2.13 14.65
N TYR A 61 9.27 -1.71 13.45
CA TYR A 61 8.21 -0.74 13.24
C TYR A 61 6.84 -1.38 12.99
N ALA A 62 6.78 -2.70 12.84
CA ALA A 62 5.56 -3.45 12.53
C ALA A 62 4.71 -3.71 13.79
N THR A 63 4.32 -2.64 14.48
CA THR A 63 3.63 -2.68 15.80
C THR A 63 2.13 -2.38 15.73
N GLN A 64 1.63 -1.98 14.56
CA GLN A 64 0.21 -1.66 14.37
C GLN A 64 -0.66 -2.92 14.48
N PRO A 65 -1.95 -2.80 14.87
CA PRO A 65 -2.85 -3.96 15.03
C PRO A 65 -2.89 -4.91 13.82
N ALA A 66 -2.87 -4.36 12.60
CA ALA A 66 -2.83 -5.16 11.37
C ALA A 66 -1.53 -5.98 11.25
N ALA A 67 -0.38 -5.42 11.67
CA ALA A 67 0.89 -6.12 11.66
C ALA A 67 0.93 -7.26 12.71
N LEU A 68 0.30 -7.05 13.87
CA LEU A 68 0.18 -8.11 14.89
C LEU A 68 -0.69 -9.27 14.40
N LEU A 69 -1.77 -8.98 13.66
CA LEU A 69 -2.58 -10.03 13.03
C LEU A 69 -1.82 -10.75 11.91
N TRP A 70 -1.01 -10.03 11.14
CA TRP A 70 -0.12 -10.65 10.15
C TRP A 70 0.87 -11.61 10.83
N GLN A 71 1.54 -11.19 11.91
CA GLN A 71 2.44 -12.04 12.70
C GLN A 71 1.72 -13.26 13.30
N LYS A 72 0.47 -13.09 13.74
CA LYS A 72 -0.37 -14.20 14.20
C LYS A 72 -0.67 -15.18 13.08
N GLY A 73 -1.01 -14.69 11.88
CA GLY A 73 -1.19 -15.53 10.70
C GLY A 73 0.07 -16.34 10.40
N HIS A 74 1.24 -15.69 10.48
CA HIS A 74 2.53 -16.35 10.29
C HIS A 74 2.77 -17.46 11.31
N ALA A 75 2.56 -17.19 12.60
CA ALA A 75 2.71 -18.17 13.67
C ALA A 75 1.74 -19.37 13.54
N LEU A 76 0.57 -19.15 12.93
CA LEU A 76 -0.41 -20.21 12.64
C LEU A 76 -0.10 -21.01 11.37
N GLY A 77 0.90 -20.59 10.57
CA GLY A 77 1.26 -21.26 9.32
C GLY A 77 0.17 -21.19 8.25
N VAL A 78 -0.64 -20.12 8.24
CA VAL A 78 -1.69 -19.95 7.22
C VAL A 78 -1.07 -19.72 5.83
N PRO A 79 -1.72 -20.13 4.72
CA PRO A 79 -1.14 -19.99 3.39
C PRO A 79 -0.85 -18.54 2.95
N ASN A 80 -1.56 -17.56 3.51
CA ASN A 80 -1.37 -16.15 3.22
C ASN A 80 -1.72 -15.31 4.46
N GLU A 81 -0.69 -14.79 5.11
CA GLU A 81 -0.80 -14.03 6.35
C GLU A 81 -1.46 -12.66 6.16
N MET A 82 -1.34 -12.07 4.96
CA MET A 82 -2.03 -10.81 4.63
C MET A 82 -3.54 -11.02 4.55
N ASN A 83 -3.97 -12.10 3.89
CA ASN A 83 -5.39 -12.46 3.82
C ASN A 83 -5.96 -12.75 5.22
N TYR A 84 -5.20 -13.49 6.04
CA TYR A 84 -5.59 -13.74 7.43
C TYR A 84 -5.79 -12.43 8.21
N ALA A 85 -4.85 -11.48 8.11
CA ALA A 85 -4.97 -10.21 8.81
C ALA A 85 -6.18 -9.39 8.34
N MET A 86 -6.43 -9.36 7.03
CA MET A 86 -7.55 -8.65 6.42
C MET A 86 -8.91 -9.25 6.85
N ASP A 87 -9.08 -10.57 6.72
CA ASP A 87 -10.31 -11.26 7.08
C ASP A 87 -10.58 -11.19 8.59
N ALA A 88 -9.54 -11.33 9.42
CA ALA A 88 -9.65 -11.19 10.86
C ALA A 88 -10.10 -9.78 11.28
N ARG A 89 -9.58 -8.72 10.64
CA ARG A 89 -10.02 -7.34 10.89
C ARG A 89 -11.47 -7.12 10.47
N LEU A 90 -11.85 -7.60 9.28
CA LEU A 90 -13.23 -7.52 8.79
C LEU A 90 -14.21 -8.17 9.76
N ILE A 91 -13.97 -9.43 10.14
CA ILE A 91 -14.83 -10.18 11.07
C ILE A 91 -14.90 -9.48 12.43
N TYR A 92 -13.77 -8.97 12.93
CA TYR A 92 -13.74 -8.23 14.20
C TYR A 92 -14.62 -6.98 14.14
N CYS A 93 -14.53 -6.17 13.08
CA CYS A 93 -15.36 -4.97 12.97
C CYS A 93 -16.84 -5.31 12.89
N LEU A 94 -17.22 -6.34 12.14
CA LEU A 94 -18.62 -6.77 12.03
C LEU A 94 -19.18 -7.27 13.38
N ASN A 95 -18.41 -8.07 14.11
CA ASN A 95 -18.84 -8.60 15.41
C ASN A 95 -18.98 -7.53 16.49
N ASN A 96 -18.29 -6.40 16.36
CA ASN A 96 -18.27 -5.33 17.36
C ASN A 96 -19.02 -4.07 16.92
N GLY A 97 -19.63 -4.06 15.73
CA GLY A 97 -20.31 -2.88 15.19
C GLY A 97 -19.36 -1.69 14.95
N LEU A 98 -18.11 -1.96 14.58
CA LEU A 98 -17.09 -0.94 14.31
C LEU A 98 -17.04 -0.58 12.81
N PRO A 99 -16.59 0.63 12.45
CA PRO A 99 -16.28 0.96 11.06
C PRO A 99 -15.17 0.05 10.51
N LEU A 100 -15.19 -0.17 9.21
CA LEU A 100 -14.14 -0.91 8.50
C LEU A 100 -12.88 -0.04 8.37
N ASP A 101 -11.72 -0.69 8.28
CA ASP A 101 -10.43 0.00 8.06
C ASP A 101 -10.33 0.64 6.67
N MET A 102 -11.09 0.12 5.70
CA MET A 102 -11.25 0.66 4.35
C MET A 102 -12.75 0.73 4.06
N ASP A 103 -13.26 1.91 3.76
CA ASP A 103 -14.69 2.16 3.54
C ASP A 103 -15.06 2.16 2.04
N VAL A 104 -16.33 2.44 1.74
CA VAL A 104 -16.83 2.48 0.36
C VAL A 104 -16.21 3.61 -0.48
N TYR A 105 -15.79 4.70 0.16
CA TYR A 105 -15.18 5.83 -0.52
C TYR A 105 -13.73 5.52 -0.89
N ASP A 106 -12.99 4.83 -0.01
CA ASP A 106 -11.66 4.33 -0.34
C ASP A 106 -11.71 3.38 -1.55
N ALA A 107 -12.68 2.46 -1.56
CA ALA A 107 -12.90 1.54 -2.67
C ALA A 107 -13.23 2.27 -3.99
N ALA A 108 -14.08 3.31 -3.93
CA ALA A 108 -14.43 4.12 -5.09
C ALA A 108 -13.24 4.92 -5.63
N GLU A 109 -12.46 5.55 -4.75
CA GLU A 109 -11.27 6.33 -5.10
C GLU A 109 -10.21 5.46 -5.79
N TRP A 110 -9.96 4.25 -5.29
CA TRP A 110 -8.98 3.35 -5.91
C TRP A 110 -9.47 2.76 -7.23
N SER A 111 -10.74 2.40 -7.28
CA SER A 111 -11.32 1.72 -8.44
C SER A 111 -11.53 2.66 -9.63
N CYS A 112 -11.77 3.95 -9.40
CA CYS A 112 -11.95 4.92 -10.48
C CYS A 112 -10.71 5.08 -11.37
N LEU A 113 -9.52 4.74 -10.86
CA LEU A 113 -8.26 4.83 -11.60
C LEU A 113 -8.27 4.03 -12.90
N ALA A 114 -8.99 2.90 -12.97
CA ALA A 114 -9.08 2.11 -14.19
C ALA A 114 -9.68 2.93 -15.36
N GLU A 115 -10.77 3.65 -15.12
CA GLU A 115 -11.42 4.48 -16.13
C GLU A 115 -10.65 5.79 -16.38
N LEU A 116 -10.19 6.46 -15.32
CA LEU A 116 -9.52 7.75 -15.46
C LEU A 116 -8.17 7.64 -16.18
N THR A 117 -7.41 6.57 -15.95
CA THR A 117 -6.15 6.32 -16.68
C THR A 117 -6.40 6.02 -18.15
N GLN A 118 -7.47 5.29 -18.48
CA GLN A 118 -7.87 5.08 -19.88
C GLN A 118 -8.25 6.41 -20.56
N LYS A 119 -9.05 7.25 -19.91
CA LYS A 119 -9.41 8.58 -20.42
C LYS A 119 -8.17 9.44 -20.68
N SER A 120 -7.25 9.49 -19.70
CA SER A 120 -5.99 10.22 -19.83
C SER A 120 -5.18 9.72 -21.02
N ALA A 121 -5.03 8.40 -21.19
CA ALA A 121 -4.29 7.80 -22.30
C ALA A 121 -4.90 8.17 -23.67
N ILE A 122 -6.23 8.12 -23.81
CA ILE A 122 -6.94 8.53 -25.04
C ILE A 122 -6.70 10.02 -25.35
N GLN A 123 -6.57 10.86 -24.33
CA GLN A 123 -6.31 12.30 -24.45
C GLN A 123 -4.82 12.65 -24.55
N GLY A 124 -3.96 11.69 -24.90
CA GLY A 124 -2.52 11.94 -25.07
C GLY A 124 -1.75 12.10 -23.75
N GLY A 125 -2.25 11.52 -22.66
CA GLY A 125 -1.60 11.56 -21.34
C GLY A 125 -1.91 12.82 -20.52
N MET A 126 -2.94 13.57 -20.88
CA MET A 126 -3.35 14.76 -20.13
C MET A 126 -3.82 14.38 -18.71
N PRO A 127 -3.53 15.20 -17.69
CA PRO A 127 -4.08 15.00 -16.35
C PRO A 127 -5.60 14.97 -16.35
N VAL A 128 -6.18 14.06 -15.57
CA VAL A 128 -7.62 13.92 -15.36
C VAL A 128 -7.91 14.05 -13.87
N GLU A 129 -8.91 14.85 -13.52
CA GLU A 129 -9.34 15.05 -12.13
C GLU A 129 -9.97 13.78 -11.54
N ILE A 130 -9.64 13.51 -10.28
CA ILE A 130 -10.25 12.41 -9.50
C ILE A 130 -11.51 12.95 -8.81
N PRO A 131 -12.68 12.31 -8.95
CA PRO A 131 -13.91 12.74 -8.27
C PRO A 131 -13.78 12.72 -6.74
N ASP A 132 -14.34 13.73 -6.06
CA ASP A 132 -14.51 13.70 -4.60
C ASP A 132 -15.75 12.85 -4.25
N PHE A 133 -15.54 11.57 -3.95
CA PHE A 133 -16.62 10.66 -3.59
C PHE A 133 -17.22 10.92 -2.19
N ARG A 134 -16.52 11.67 -1.33
CA ARG A 134 -16.98 12.01 0.03
C ARG A 134 -17.85 13.25 0.08
N ASN A 135 -17.89 14.04 -1.00
CA ASN A 135 -18.61 15.32 -1.05
C ASN A 135 -18.27 16.23 0.15
N HIS A 136 -17.00 16.31 0.51
CA HIS A 136 -16.49 17.08 1.66
C HIS A 136 -17.03 16.70 3.05
N LYS A 137 -17.56 15.48 3.24
CA LYS A 137 -17.80 14.93 4.58
C LYS A 137 -16.50 14.60 5.32
#